data_AF-A7TCK5-F1
#
_entry.id   AF-A7TCK5-F1
#
_cell.length_a   1.000
_cell.length_b   1.000
_cell.length_c   1.000
_cell.angle_alpha   90.00
_cell.angle_beta   90.00
_cell.angle_gamma   90.00
#
_symmetry.space_group_name_H-M   'P 1'
#
loop_
_entity.id
_entity.type
_entity.pdbx_description
1 polymer ?
#
loop_
_entity_poly.entity_id
_entity_poly.type
_entity_poly.pdbx_seq_one_letter_code
_entity_poly.pdbx_strand_id
1 'polypeptide(L)'
;DLFNDLKDGTILIALLEVLTGKKIKRERGNMRLHHLNNVNNAMMILEENDIRLINISNNDIVDGNHKMTLGLIWSVIAHFQV
;
A
#
# COMPACT_ATOMS: atom_id res chain seq x y z
N ASP A 1 -4.46 14.40 4.25
CA ASP A 1 -4.83 13.62 5.47
C ASP A 1 -4.32 12.22 5.22
N LEU A 2 -3.38 11.70 6.01
CA LEU A 2 -2.63 10.46 5.69
C LEU A 2 -3.53 9.32 5.20
N PHE A 3 -4.67 9.13 5.86
CA PHE A 3 -5.63 8.08 5.55
C PHE A 3 -6.34 8.28 4.21
N ASN A 4 -6.67 9.52 3.85
CA ASN A 4 -7.27 9.83 2.55
C ASN A 4 -6.22 9.75 1.44
N ASP A 5 -5.00 10.19 1.71
CA ASP A 5 -3.93 10.24 0.71
C ASP A 5 -3.44 8.82 0.33
N LEU A 6 -3.65 7.82 1.20
CA LEU A 6 -3.32 6.41 0.97
C LEU A 6 -4.45 5.61 0.29
N LYS A 7 -5.69 6.10 0.26
CA LYS A 7 -6.84 5.38 -0.33
C LYS A 7 -6.64 5.02 -1.79
N ASP A 8 -6.01 5.92 -2.55
CA ASP A 8 -5.81 5.75 -3.99
C ASP A 8 -4.67 4.76 -4.30
N GLY A 9 -3.89 4.35 -3.29
CA GLY A 9 -2.74 3.45 -3.40
C GLY A 9 -1.52 4.06 -4.11
N THR A 10 -1.63 5.25 -4.67
CA THR A 10 -0.57 5.91 -5.46
C THR A 10 0.64 6.30 -4.61
N ILE A 11 0.41 6.84 -3.41
CA ILE A 11 1.48 7.19 -2.46
C ILE A 11 2.16 5.93 -1.93
N LEU A 12 1.36 4.89 -1.64
CA LEU A 12 1.89 3.62 -1.17
C LEU A 12 2.82 3.00 -2.21
N ILE A 13 2.40 2.99 -3.48
CA ILE A 13 3.25 2.56 -4.58
C ILE A 13 4.53 3.41 -4.64
N ALA A 14 4.42 4.73 -4.61
CA ALA A 14 5.59 5.61 -4.70
C ALA A 14 6.62 5.34 -3.58
N LEU A 15 6.13 5.09 -2.37
CA LEU A 15 6.95 4.75 -1.21
C LEU A 15 7.66 3.40 -1.42
N LEU A 16 6.96 2.39 -1.93
CA LEU A 16 7.56 1.10 -2.27
C LEU A 16 8.56 1.18 -3.41
N GLU A 17 8.33 2.02 -4.42
CA GLU A 17 9.30 2.21 -5.50
C GLU A 17 10.61 2.80 -4.97
N VAL A 18 10.56 3.71 -3.98
CA VAL A 18 11.75 4.27 -3.34
C VAL A 18 12.46 3.23 -2.46
N LEU A 19 11.71 2.45 -1.69
CA LEU A 19 12.28 1.47 -0.75
C LEU A 19 12.85 0.22 -1.45
N THR A 20 12.15 -0.27 -2.48
CA THR A 20 12.52 -1.51 -3.19
C THR A 20 13.37 -1.25 -4.43
N GLY A 21 13.42 0.00 -4.92
CA GLY A 21 14.05 0.36 -6.20
C GLY A 21 13.35 -0.22 -7.44
N LYS A 22 12.22 -0.94 -7.29
CA LYS A 22 11.44 -1.49 -8.39
C LYS A 22 10.47 -0.45 -8.92
N LYS A 23 10.23 -0.47 -10.23
CA LYS A 23 9.22 0.38 -10.87
C LYS A 23 7.87 -0.33 -10.90
N ILE A 24 6.84 0.25 -10.28
CA ILE A 24 5.52 -0.37 -10.11
C ILE A 24 4.52 0.36 -11.02
N LYS A 25 3.65 -0.41 -11.69
CA LYS A 25 2.60 0.18 -12.53
C LYS A 25 1.53 0.82 -11.65
N ARG A 26 1.27 2.11 -11.91
CA ARG A 26 0.20 2.89 -11.28
C ARG A 26 -0.97 3.01 -12.26
N GLU A 27 -2.11 2.46 -11.89
CA GLU A 27 -3.38 2.72 -12.57
C GLU A 27 -3.78 4.17 -12.36
N ARG A 28 -4.04 4.88 -13.46
CA ARG A 28 -4.48 6.28 -13.46
C ARG A 28 -5.98 6.32 -13.72
N GLY A 29 -6.76 6.44 -12.65
CA GLY A 29 -8.21 6.62 -12.73
C GLY A 29 -8.82 6.79 -11.34
N ASN A 30 -10.00 7.43 -11.28
CA ASN A 30 -10.67 7.79 -10.02
C ASN A 30 -11.76 6.78 -9.61
N MET A 31 -11.90 5.68 -10.35
CA MET A 31 -12.81 4.60 -9.96
C MET A 31 -12.18 3.77 -8.83
N ARG A 32 -13.02 3.30 -7.91
CA ARG A 32 -12.63 2.40 -6.81
C ARG A 32 -11.80 1.19 -7.28
N LEU A 33 -12.08 0.66 -8.47
CA LEU A 33 -11.32 -0.45 -9.06
C LEU A 33 -9.84 -0.09 -9.31
N HIS A 34 -9.56 1.13 -9.78
CA HIS A 34 -8.18 1.59 -9.98
C HIS A 34 -7.44 1.71 -8.64
N HIS A 35 -8.13 2.20 -7.61
CA HIS A 35 -7.56 2.32 -6.27
C HIS A 35 -7.25 0.93 -5.69
N LEU A 36 -8.19 -0.02 -5.83
CA LEU A 36 -7.99 -1.41 -5.44
C LEU A 36 -6.81 -2.06 -6.17
N ASN A 37 -6.68 -1.85 -7.49
CA ASN A 37 -5.55 -2.35 -8.26
C ASN A 37 -4.22 -1.74 -7.78
N ASN A 38 -4.18 -0.44 -7.51
CA ASN A 38 -2.98 0.22 -7.01
C ASN A 38 -2.55 -0.33 -5.66
N VAL A 39 -3.49 -0.43 -4.71
CA VAL A 39 -3.23 -1.01 -3.38
C VAL A 39 -2.83 -2.48 -3.51
N ASN A 40 -3.49 -3.26 -4.37
CA ASN A 40 -3.16 -4.67 -4.58
C ASN A 40 -1.73 -4.85 -5.13
N ASN A 41 -1.32 -4.05 -6.11
CA ASN A 41 0.05 -4.07 -6.62
C ASN A 41 1.06 -3.74 -5.52
N ALA A 42 0.76 -2.74 -4.68
CA ALA A 42 1.61 -2.41 -3.55
C ALA A 42 1.72 -3.56 -2.53
N MET A 43 0.60 -4.21 -2.19
CA MET A 43 0.57 -5.36 -1.28
C MET A 43 1.34 -6.56 -1.83
N MET A 44 1.22 -6.85 -3.12
CA MET A 44 1.98 -7.92 -3.76
C MET A 44 3.49 -7.68 -3.68
N ILE A 45 3.93 -6.44 -3.89
CA ILE A 45 5.36 -6.07 -3.76
C ILE A 45 5.81 -6.20 -2.30
N LEU A 46 4.97 -5.84 -1.34
CA LEU A 46 5.28 -6.03 0.08
C LEU A 46 5.50 -7.51 0.40
N GLU A 47 4.62 -8.39 -0.09
CA GLU A 47 4.80 -9.84 0.07
C GLU A 47 6.07 -10.37 -0.64
N GLU A 48 6.40 -9.84 -1.83
CA GLU A 48 7.66 -10.18 -2.52
C GLU A 48 8.92 -9.75 -1.74
N ASN A 49 8.81 -8.77 -0.85
CA ASN A 49 9.90 -8.31 0.02
C ASN A 49 9.83 -8.95 1.43
N ASP A 50 9.17 -10.09 1.59
CA ASP A 50 9.03 -10.80 2.86
C ASP A 50 8.29 -10.00 3.96
N ILE A 51 7.50 -8.98 3.58
CA ILE A 51 6.69 -8.21 4.53
C ILE A 51 5.36 -8.93 4.74
N ARG A 52 5.15 -9.43 5.95
CA ARG A 52 3.91 -10.14 6.31
C ARG A 52 2.75 -9.18 6.55
N LEU A 53 1.79 -9.17 5.63
CA LEU A 53 0.54 -8.41 5.75
C LEU A 53 -0.53 -9.24 6.45
N ILE A 54 -0.44 -9.37 7.78
CA ILE A 54 -1.38 -10.17 8.55
C ILE A 54 -2.68 -9.38 8.75
N ASN A 55 -3.81 -9.95 8.31
CA ASN A 55 -5.16 -9.37 8.43
C ASN A 55 -5.37 -8.01 7.74
N ILE A 56 -4.57 -7.66 6.74
CA ILE A 56 -4.76 -6.44 5.96
C ILE A 56 -5.32 -6.82 4.60
N SER A 57 -6.51 -6.32 4.26
CA SER A 57 -7.07 -6.43 2.91
C SER A 57 -6.92 -5.11 2.14
N ASN A 58 -6.81 -5.19 0.82
CA ASN A 58 -6.78 -4.00 -0.05
C ASN A 58 -8.04 -3.12 0.11
N ASN A 59 -9.20 -3.72 0.33
CA ASN A 59 -10.46 -3.00 0.61
C ASN A 59 -10.35 -2.13 1.88
N ASP A 60 -9.72 -2.61 2.95
CA ASP A 60 -9.58 -1.84 4.19
C ASP A 60 -8.81 -0.53 3.95
N ILE A 61 -7.80 -0.56 3.09
CA ILE A 61 -7.01 0.63 2.74
C ILE A 61 -7.83 1.59 1.88
N VAL A 62 -8.53 1.08 0.86
CA VAL A 62 -9.36 1.90 -0.04
C VAL A 62 -10.56 2.53 0.68
N ASP A 63 -11.17 1.79 1.61
CA ASP A 63 -12.26 2.31 2.45
C ASP A 63 -11.74 3.29 3.53
N GLY A 64 -10.42 3.31 3.80
CA GLY A 64 -9.76 4.25 4.72
C GLY A 64 -9.80 3.81 6.17
N ASN A 65 -9.77 2.51 6.42
CA ASN A 65 -9.71 1.95 7.75
C ASN A 65 -8.40 2.37 8.43
N HIS A 66 -8.49 3.29 9.38
CA HIS A 66 -7.34 3.86 10.07
C HIS A 66 -6.45 2.79 10.72
N LYS A 67 -7.06 1.77 11.33
CA LYS A 67 -6.34 0.70 12.03
C LYS A 67 -5.50 -0.13 11.06
N MET A 68 -6.09 -0.53 9.94
CA MET A 68 -5.39 -1.33 8.93
C MET A 68 -4.33 -0.52 8.20
N THR A 69 -4.61 0.75 7.91
CA THR A 69 -3.65 1.67 7.28
C THR A 69 -2.41 1.88 8.14
N LEU A 70 -2.60 2.10 9.46
CA LEU A 70 -1.47 2.19 10.40
C LEU A 70 -0.71 0.87 10.51
N GLY A 71 -1.42 -0.27 10.56
CA GLY A 71 -0.79 -1.59 10.57
C GLY A 71 0.08 -1.85 9.34
N LEU A 72 -0.39 -1.44 8.17
CA LEU A 72 0.36 -1.53 6.91
C LEU A 72 1.65 -0.71 6.98
N ILE A 73 1.55 0.59 7.31
CA ILE A 73 2.71 1.49 7.42
C ILE A 73 3.70 0.96 8.46
N TRP A 74 3.21 0.49 9.60
CA TRP A 74 4.03 -0.11 10.64
C TRP A 74 4.81 -1.32 10.12
N SER A 75 4.17 -2.24 9.40
CA SER A 75 4.86 -3.39 8.80
C SER A 75 5.96 -2.96 7.82
N VAL A 76 5.74 -1.88 7.04
CA VAL A 76 6.78 -1.33 6.16
C VAL A 76 7.93 -0.75 6.96
N ILE A 77 7.66 0.11 7.95
CA ILE A 77 8.70 0.73 8.78
C ILE A 77 9.49 -0.34 9.53
N ALA A 78 8.82 -1.32 10.14
CA ALA A 78 9.44 -2.38 10.90
C ALA A 78 10.38 -3.25 10.05
N HIS A 79 10.08 -3.42 8.75
CA HIS A 79 10.93 -4.18 7.84
C HIS A 79 12.15 -3.38 7.34
N PHE A 80 11.99 -2.10 7.04
CA PHE A 80 13.06 -1.28 6.44
C PHE A 80 13.93 -0.52 7.44
N GLN A 81 13.49 -0.34 8.69
CA GLN A 81 14.27 0.35 9.74
C GLN A 81 15.20 -0.58 10.53
N VAL A 82 15.02 -1.90 10.41
CA VAL A 82 15.86 -2.93 11.06
C VAL A 82 16.93 -3.40 10.09
#